data_AF-A0A183FUG2-F1
#
_entry.id   AF-A0A183FUG2-F1
#
_cell.length_a   1.000
_cell.length_b   1.000
_cell.length_c   1.000
_cell.angle_alpha   90.00
_cell.angle_beta   90.00
_cell.angle_gamma   90.00
#
_symmetry.space_group_name_H-M   'P 1'
#
loop_
_entity.id
_entity.type
_entity.pdbx_description
1 polymer ?
#
loop_
_entity_poly.entity_id
_entity_poly.type
_entity_poly.pdbx_seq_one_letter_code
_entity_poly.pdbx_strand_id
1 'polypeptide(L)'
;MWRAKLSGRIFNKGHGVRLIERKMGMQLQDGNVLVCGDSDTDLPMLEECLSVAPPNVYTIWVTKDEALQEKVTQMCARFHNTNVTFVSCPEVLLGAMAQATVRELKVRGGDIDDDSDL
;
A
#
# COMPACT_ATOMS: atom_id res chain seq x y z
N MET A 1 -13.18 4.54 -16.87
CA MET A 1 -13.17 5.80 -16.11
C MET A 1 -14.50 5.95 -15.39
N TRP A 2 -14.57 5.73 -14.07
CA TRP A 2 -15.80 5.92 -13.30
C TRP A 2 -15.84 7.36 -12.74
N ARG A 3 -16.87 8.15 -13.08
CA ARG A 3 -17.08 9.51 -12.53
C ARG A 3 -18.47 9.60 -11.90
N ALA A 4 -18.53 9.45 -10.57
CA ALA A 4 -19.72 9.84 -9.80
C ALA A 4 -19.52 11.30 -9.31
N LYS A 5 -20.41 12.21 -9.72
CA LYS A 5 -20.44 13.61 -9.27
C LYS A 5 -21.16 13.68 -7.92
N LEU A 6 -20.41 13.79 -6.83
CA LEU A 6 -20.92 14.25 -5.54
C LEU A 6 -20.58 15.75 -5.43
N SER A 7 -21.59 16.62 -5.50
CA SER A 7 -21.51 18.01 -5.01
C SER A 7 -20.30 18.86 -5.50
N GLY A 8 -20.03 18.91 -6.81
CA GLY A 8 -19.04 19.83 -7.39
C GLY A 8 -17.55 19.51 -7.12
N ARG A 9 -17.23 18.59 -6.21
CA ARG A 9 -15.88 18.03 -6.01
C ARG A 9 -15.74 16.72 -6.78
N ILE A 10 -14.65 16.58 -7.51
CA ILE A 10 -14.32 15.31 -8.19
C ILE A 10 -13.93 14.30 -7.10
N PHE A 11 -14.71 13.22 -6.98
CA PHE A 11 -14.38 12.11 -6.09
C PHE A 11 -13.09 11.43 -6.56
N ASN A 12 -12.17 11.14 -5.63
CA ASN A 12 -10.86 10.54 -5.91
C ASN A 12 -10.63 9.37 -4.93
N LYS A 13 -9.56 8.60 -5.13
CA LYS A 13 -9.27 7.42 -4.30
C LYS A 13 -9.05 7.75 -2.82
N GLY A 14 -8.50 8.92 -2.50
CA GLY A 14 -8.38 9.43 -1.12
C GLY A 14 -9.73 9.63 -0.42
N HIS A 15 -10.71 10.22 -1.12
CA HIS A 15 -12.08 10.30 -0.60
C HIS A 15 -12.69 8.91 -0.33
N GLY A 16 -12.29 7.90 -1.11
CA GLY A 16 -12.65 6.49 -0.91
C GLY A 16 -12.13 5.94 0.42
N VAL A 17 -10.84 6.18 0.73
CA VAL A 17 -10.22 5.77 2.01
C VAL A 17 -11.03 6.31 3.19
N ARG A 18 -11.33 7.62 3.19
CA ARG A 18 -12.12 8.27 4.26
C ARG A 18 -13.56 7.76 4.37
N LEU A 19 -14.14 7.35 3.25
CA LEU A 19 -15.47 6.76 3.27
C LEU A 19 -15.45 5.37 3.90
N ILE A 20 -14.45 4.56 3.58
CA ILE A 20 -14.28 3.20 4.13
C ILE A 20 -13.95 3.27 5.61
N GLU A 21 -12.98 4.09 6.01
CA GLU A 21 -12.60 4.33 7.41
C GLU A 21 -13.83 4.59 8.29
N ARG A 22 -14.67 5.55 7.88
CA ARG A 22 -15.90 5.90 8.60
C ARG A 22 -16.96 4.80 8.60
N LYS A 23 -17.13 4.08 7.49
CA LYS A 23 -18.16 3.03 7.39
C LYS A 23 -17.79 1.76 8.16
N MET A 24 -16.50 1.45 8.23
CA MET A 24 -16.00 0.23 8.87
C MET A 24 -15.64 0.44 10.35
N GLY A 25 -15.67 1.69 10.84
CA GLY A 25 -15.27 2.00 12.22
C GLY A 25 -13.79 1.70 12.49
N MET A 26 -12.96 1.77 11.45
CA MET A 26 -11.53 1.52 11.55
C MET A 26 -10.78 2.81 11.88
N GLN A 27 -9.65 2.69 12.57
CA GLN A 27 -8.76 3.81 12.88
C GLN A 27 -7.45 3.58 12.14
N LEU A 28 -7.15 4.39 11.13
CA LEU A 28 -5.92 4.22 10.33
C LEU A 28 -4.64 4.49 11.14
N GLN A 29 -4.76 5.21 12.26
CA GLN A 29 -3.66 5.39 13.21
C GLN A 29 -3.33 4.12 14.03
N ASP A 30 -4.26 3.18 14.15
CA ASP A 30 -4.12 1.98 14.99
C ASP A 30 -3.49 0.83 14.18
N GLY A 31 -2.22 0.98 13.83
CA GLY A 31 -1.41 -0.05 13.15
C GLY A 31 -0.71 0.45 11.90
N ASN A 32 -0.15 -0.50 11.14
CA ASN A 32 0.57 -0.25 9.90
C ASN A 32 -0.40 -0.25 8.71
N VAL A 33 -0.22 0.71 7.80
CA VAL A 33 -1.02 0.84 6.58
C VAL A 33 -0.13 0.62 5.37
N LEU A 34 -0.42 -0.41 4.56
CA LEU A 34 0.26 -0.63 3.28
C LEU A 34 -0.58 -0.06 2.14
N VAL A 35 -0.05 0.95 1.44
CA VAL A 35 -0.68 1.57 0.26
C VAL A 35 0.04 1.14 -1.01
N CYS A 36 -0.68 0.48 -1.92
CA CYS A 36 -0.14 0.09 -3.23
C CYS A 36 -0.71 0.96 -4.35
N GLY A 37 0.13 1.42 -5.28
CA GLY A 37 -0.29 2.23 -6.42
C GLY A 37 0.50 1.94 -7.69
N ASP A 38 -0.06 2.29 -8.84
CA ASP A 38 0.59 2.14 -10.15
C ASP A 38 0.53 3.42 -11.00
N SER A 39 -0.29 4.39 -10.59
CA SER A 39 -0.58 5.60 -11.38
C SER A 39 -0.72 6.85 -10.52
N ASP A 40 -0.61 8.04 -11.14
CA ASP A 40 -0.87 9.33 -10.47
C ASP A 40 -2.25 9.39 -9.79
N THR A 41 -3.22 8.59 -10.24
CA THR A 41 -4.57 8.57 -9.65
C THR A 41 -4.61 7.99 -8.23
N ASP A 42 -3.55 7.30 -7.82
CA ASP A 42 -3.36 6.71 -6.49
C ASP A 42 -2.70 7.66 -5.49
N LEU A 43 -2.10 8.76 -5.95
CA LEU A 43 -1.46 9.75 -5.07
C LEU A 43 -2.41 10.31 -4.00
N PRO A 44 -3.68 10.65 -4.30
CA PRO A 44 -4.62 11.09 -3.27
C PRO A 44 -4.92 10.03 -2.20
N MET A 45 -4.80 8.74 -2.53
CA MET A 45 -4.95 7.66 -1.55
C MET A 45 -3.76 7.61 -0.59
N LEU A 46 -2.54 7.75 -1.13
CA LEU A 46 -1.33 7.84 -0.32
C LEU A 46 -1.33 9.08 0.59
N GLU A 47 -1.69 10.25 0.04
CA GLU A 47 -1.74 11.51 0.78
C GLU A 47 -2.72 11.44 1.96
N GLU A 48 -3.92 10.86 1.76
CA GLU A 48 -4.89 10.69 2.85
C GLU A 48 -4.36 9.77 3.95
N CYS A 49 -3.75 8.63 3.62
CA CYS A 49 -3.17 7.74 4.63
C CYS A 49 -2.02 8.41 5.40
N LEU A 50 -1.12 9.10 4.68
CA LEU A 50 0.00 9.84 5.28
C LEU A 50 -0.48 10.98 6.18
N SER A 51 -1.62 11.62 5.87
CA SER A 51 -2.18 12.69 6.71
C SER A 51 -2.68 12.22 8.08
N VAL A 52 -2.96 10.92 8.24
CA VAL A 52 -3.49 10.34 9.48
C VAL A 52 -2.41 9.66 10.30
N ALA A 53 -1.59 8.83 9.64
CA ALA A 53 -0.63 7.96 10.32
C ALA A 53 0.75 8.00 9.64
N PRO A 54 1.41 9.17 9.51
CA PRO A 54 2.65 9.30 8.75
C PRO A 54 3.71 8.23 9.05
N PRO A 55 4.08 7.92 10.31
CA PRO A 55 5.14 6.95 10.58
C PRO A 55 4.75 5.49 10.27
N ASN A 56 3.45 5.19 10.20
CA ASN A 56 2.95 3.82 10.07
C ASN A 56 2.52 3.47 8.64
N VAL A 57 2.60 4.43 7.72
CA VAL A 57 2.32 4.18 6.30
C VAL A 57 3.56 3.57 5.65
N TYR A 58 3.34 2.49 4.92
CA TYR A 58 4.28 1.87 3.98
C TYR A 58 3.67 1.95 2.60
N THR A 59 4.47 2.19 1.56
CA THR A 59 3.94 2.26 0.20
C THR A 59 4.78 1.52 -0.81
N ILE A 60 4.11 0.75 -1.67
CA ILE A 60 4.72 0.02 -2.79
C ILE A 60 4.13 0.52 -4.09
N TRP A 61 4.99 0.94 -5.01
CA TRP A 61 4.57 1.47 -6.30
C TRP A 61 5.05 0.61 -7.45
N VAL A 62 4.11 0.16 -8.27
CA VAL A 62 4.38 -0.67 -9.44
C VAL A 62 4.60 0.24 -10.64
N THR A 63 5.83 0.68 -10.87
CA THR A 63 6.14 1.60 -11.97
C THR A 63 7.62 1.59 -12.35
N LYS A 64 7.88 1.86 -13.62
CA LYS A 64 9.22 2.19 -14.15
C LYS A 64 9.35 3.67 -14.50
N ASP A 65 8.29 4.45 -14.35
CA ASP A 65 8.25 5.88 -14.66
C ASP A 65 8.91 6.67 -13.53
N GLU A 66 10.11 7.19 -13.79
CA GLU A 66 10.90 7.99 -12.84
C GLU A 66 10.13 9.24 -12.37
N ALA A 67 9.29 9.84 -13.21
CA ALA A 67 8.50 11.01 -12.81
C ALA A 67 7.44 10.65 -11.76
N LEU A 68 6.83 9.47 -11.88
CA LEU A 68 5.92 8.97 -10.85
C LEU A 68 6.69 8.61 -9.57
N GLN A 69 7.85 7.96 -9.68
CA GLN A 69 8.69 7.64 -8.52
C GLN A 69 9.10 8.90 -7.74
N GLU A 70 9.46 9.96 -8.45
CA GLU A 70 9.80 11.24 -7.85
C GLU A 70 8.61 11.85 -7.12
N LYS A 71 7.43 11.92 -7.76
CA LYS A 71 6.20 12.45 -7.12
C LYS A 71 5.87 11.71 -5.82
N VAL A 72 5.95 10.38 -5.83
CA VAL A 72 5.70 9.54 -4.65
C VAL A 72 6.72 9.82 -3.55
N THR A 73 8.01 9.90 -3.92
CA THR A 73 9.10 10.16 -2.98
C THR A 73 8.94 11.54 -2.34
N GLN A 74 8.66 12.57 -3.13
CA GLN A 74 8.39 13.92 -2.64
C GLN A 74 7.15 13.96 -1.73
N MET A 75 6.09 13.22 -2.08
CA MET A 75 4.90 13.10 -1.25
C MET A 75 5.24 12.48 0.11
N CYS A 76 5.96 11.36 0.16
CA CYS A 76 6.36 10.73 1.43
C CYS A 76 7.27 11.66 2.26
N ALA A 77 8.23 12.33 1.62
CA ALA A 77 9.15 13.25 2.27
C ALA A 77 8.44 14.45 2.92
N ARG A 78 7.37 14.97 2.32
CA ARG A 78 6.53 16.05 2.90
C ARG A 78 5.92 15.67 4.25
N PHE A 79 5.72 14.37 4.50
CA PHE A 79 5.19 13.83 5.76
C PHE A 79 6.28 13.19 6.63
N HIS A 80 7.56 13.41 6.33
CA HIS A 80 8.71 12.79 7.00
C HIS A 80 8.66 11.25 7.01
N ASN A 81 8.07 10.65 5.98
CA ASN A 81 7.99 9.20 5.80
C ASN A 81 9.06 8.71 4.80
N THR A 82 9.79 7.67 5.17
CA THR A 82 10.83 7.04 4.34
C THR A 82 10.46 5.62 3.88
N ASN A 83 9.25 5.16 4.17
CA ASN A 83 8.76 3.81 3.92
C ASN A 83 8.20 3.67 2.49
N VAL A 84 9.04 3.92 1.49
CA VAL A 84 8.69 3.85 0.07
C VAL A 84 9.45 2.73 -0.63
N THR A 85 8.78 1.98 -1.50
CA THR A 85 9.40 0.94 -2.32
C THR A 85 8.82 0.96 -3.73
N PHE A 86 9.67 0.78 -4.73
CA PHE A 86 9.28 0.71 -6.13
C PHE A 86 9.56 -0.68 -6.69
N VAL A 87 8.62 -1.21 -7.46
CA VAL A 87 8.74 -2.49 -8.16
C VAL A 87 8.40 -2.30 -9.63
N SER A 88 9.02 -3.12 -10.49
CA SER A 88 8.90 -3.00 -11.93
C SER A 88 7.61 -3.60 -12.50
N CYS A 89 6.99 -4.53 -11.79
CA CYS A 89 5.76 -5.22 -12.19
C CYS A 89 5.06 -5.87 -10.97
N PRO A 90 3.74 -6.17 -11.07
CA PRO A 90 2.97 -6.74 -9.97
C PRO A 90 3.47 -8.10 -9.47
N GLU A 91 4.11 -8.88 -10.33
CA GLU A 91 4.62 -10.23 -10.03
C GLU A 91 5.69 -10.20 -8.94
N VAL A 92 6.49 -9.14 -8.86
CA VAL A 92 7.48 -8.96 -7.78
C VAL A 92 6.77 -8.85 -6.43
N LEU A 93 5.67 -8.09 -6.38
CA LEU A 93 4.86 -7.95 -5.17
C LEU A 93 4.16 -9.26 -4.81
N LEU A 94 3.58 -9.95 -5.80
CA LEU A 94 2.96 -11.26 -5.60
C LEU A 94 3.96 -12.30 -5.06
N GLY A 95 5.17 -12.35 -5.65
CA GLY A 95 6.24 -13.24 -5.20
C GLY A 95 6.71 -12.91 -3.78
N ALA A 96 6.84 -11.63 -3.45
CA ALA A 96 7.19 -11.18 -2.10
C ALA A 96 6.13 -11.57 -1.07
N MET A 97 4.84 -11.40 -1.40
CA MET A 97 3.73 -11.83 -0.52
C MET A 97 3.72 -13.35 -0.33
N ALA A 98 3.87 -14.12 -1.41
CA ALA A 98 3.93 -15.58 -1.34
C ALA A 98 5.09 -16.05 -0.44
N GLN A 99 6.27 -15.45 -0.58
CA GLN A 99 7.42 -15.75 0.25
C GLN A 99 7.16 -15.41 1.72
N ALA A 100 6.57 -14.23 2.01
CA ALA A 100 6.24 -13.82 3.36
C ALA A 100 5.24 -14.79 4.01
N THR A 101 4.24 -15.26 3.26
CA THR A 101 3.28 -16.27 3.72
C THR A 101 3.97 -17.60 4.04
N VAL A 102 4.83 -18.11 3.15
CA VAL A 102 5.58 -19.36 3.39
C VAL A 102 6.45 -19.24 4.64
N ARG A 103 7.13 -18.10 4.81
CA ARG A 103 7.94 -17.85 6.00
C ARG A 103 7.09 -17.83 7.27
N GLU A 104 5.94 -17.16 7.25
CA GLU A 104 5.06 -17.11 8.42
C GLU A 104 4.55 -18.51 8.80
N LEU A 105 4.19 -19.34 7.81
CA LEU A 105 3.79 -20.73 8.05
C LEU A 105 4.93 -21.57 8.65
N LYS A 106 6.15 -21.44 8.14
CA LYS A 106 7.34 -22.13 8.69
C LYS A 106 7.71 -21.67 10.10
N VAL A 107 7.44 -20.41 10.45
CA VAL A 107 7.72 -19.88 11.79
C VAL A 107 6.65 -20.31 12.79
N ARG A 108 5.39 -20.48 12.36
CA ARG A 108 4.25 -20.83 13.23
C ARG A 108 4.03 -22.34 13.35
N GLY A 109 4.37 -23.12 12.34
CA GLY A 109 4.47 -24.57 12.39
C GLY A 109 5.94 -24.95 12.39
N GLY A 110 6.47 -25.36 13.56
CA GLY A 110 7.80 -25.96 13.63
C GLY A 110 7.93 -27.08 12.61
N ASP A 111 9.08 -27.11 11.93
CA ASP A 111 9.60 -28.17 11.05
C ASP A 111 8.52 -29.10 10.48
N ILE A 112 7.99 -28.75 9.30
CA ILE A 112 7.44 -29.77 8.41
C ILE A 112 8.68 -30.51 7.91
N ASP A 113 9.01 -31.58 8.62
CA ASP A 113 10.05 -32.53 8.25
C ASP A 113 9.92 -32.84 6.76
N ASP A 114 11.03 -32.57 6.07
CA ASP A 114 11.27 -32.94 4.69
C ASP A 114 11.35 -34.47 4.66
N ASP A 115 10.19 -35.13 4.54
CA ASP A 115 10.08 -36.57 4.24
C ASP A 115 10.71 -36.81 2.86
N SER A 116 12.03 -36.84 2.88
CA SER A 116 12.90 -37.46 1.93
C SER A 116 12.92 -38.95 2.24
N ASP A 117 11.86 -39.66 1.83
CA ASP A 117 11.88 -41.10 1.64
C ASP A 117 10.68 -41.49 0.76
N LEU A 118 10.94 -41.64 -0.55
CA LEU A 118 10.45 -42.70 -1.45
C LEU A 118 11.06 -42.53 -2.87
#